data_AF-A0A9D4NPB9-F1
#
_entry.id   AF-A0A9D4NPB9-F1
#
_cell.length_a   1.000
_cell.length_b   1.000
_cell.length_c   1.000
_cell.angle_alpha   90.00
_cell.angle_beta   90.00
_cell.angle_gamma   90.00
#
_symmetry.space_group_name_H-M   'P 1'
#
loop_
_entity.id
_entity.type
_entity.pdbx_description
1 polymer ?
#
loop_
_entity_poly.entity_id
_entity_poly.type
_entity_poly.pdbx_seq_one_letter_code
_entity_poly.pdbx_strand_id
1 'polypeptide(L)'
;MSLPVTSGYKDINSDMQMAPIDRQKATDYLKRFQVEFDETVTALYNDKFLLYLRLFSSESLDFVKSACRAEMKKKINYVVDISFTKHGIVHEAQCECGAGEGPFGHCKHVRTVLYACLKFVKTGDVKVESSCTEQLQAFHRAKKHTGSPLKARDLNMVGTKFVTLRTLIPDLFIFEMPLIIRTTFTTRA
;
A
#
# COMPACT_ATOMS: atom_id res chain seq x y z
N MET A 1 20.67 22.48 -1.81
CA MET A 1 20.80 21.42 -0.79
C MET A 1 21.90 20.44 -1.13
N SER A 2 22.91 20.30 -0.27
CA SER A 2 23.88 19.20 -0.34
C SER A 2 23.29 17.96 0.31
N LEU A 3 22.79 17.03 -0.51
CA LEU A 3 22.15 15.80 -0.03
C LEU A 3 23.18 14.74 0.36
N PRO A 4 22.97 14.00 1.46
CA PRO A 4 23.80 12.86 1.81
C PRO A 4 23.62 11.71 0.82
N VAL A 5 24.60 10.81 0.78
CA VAL A 5 24.58 9.63 -0.11
C VAL A 5 23.34 8.79 0.18
N THR A 6 22.66 8.33 -0.87
CA THR A 6 21.36 7.66 -0.77
C THR A 6 21.40 6.38 0.09
N SER A 7 22.56 5.72 0.19
CA SER A 7 22.76 4.52 1.02
C SER A 7 22.66 4.77 2.53
N GLY A 8 22.80 6.01 3.00
CA GLY A 8 22.69 6.34 4.42
C GLY A 8 21.25 6.38 4.93
N TYR A 9 20.27 6.57 4.05
CA TYR A 9 18.88 6.73 4.42
C TYR A 9 18.28 5.42 4.91
N LYS A 10 17.57 5.50 6.04
CA LYS A 10 16.80 4.39 6.60
C LYS A 10 15.32 4.71 6.52
N ASP A 11 14.50 3.69 6.23
CA ASP A 11 13.06 3.83 6.31
C ASP A 11 12.65 4.11 7.75
N ILE A 12 11.67 4.99 7.92
CA ILE A 12 11.14 5.31 9.25
C ILE A 12 10.49 4.07 9.87
N ASN A 13 10.86 3.80 11.12
CA ASN A 13 10.21 2.85 12.00
C ASN A 13 9.88 3.52 13.33
N SER A 14 9.05 2.88 14.16
CA SER A 14 8.60 3.44 15.44
C SER A 14 9.72 3.68 16.45
N ASP A 15 10.87 2.99 16.29
CA ASP A 15 12.04 3.13 17.16
C ASP A 15 12.96 4.28 16.73
N MET A 16 12.73 4.88 15.56
CA MET A 16 13.62 5.89 14.99
C MET A 16 13.40 7.26 15.65
N GLN A 17 14.46 7.84 16.19
CA GLN A 17 14.43 9.20 16.73
C GLN A 17 14.67 10.21 15.60
N MET A 18 13.66 11.02 15.32
CA MET A 18 13.74 12.18 14.42
C MET A 18 13.86 13.46 15.27
N ALA A 19 14.47 14.52 14.72
CA ALA A 19 14.41 15.84 15.34
C ALA A 19 12.98 16.20 15.78
N PRO A 20 12.78 16.71 17.01
CA PRO A 20 11.47 17.07 17.53
C PRO A 20 10.94 18.30 16.79
N ILE A 21 10.24 18.05 15.69
CA ILE A 21 9.54 19.08 14.92
C ILE A 21 8.20 19.39 15.58
N ASP A 22 8.05 20.65 15.99
CA ASP A 22 6.79 21.16 16.53
C ASP A 22 5.94 21.81 15.45
N ARG A 23 4.61 21.80 15.66
CA ARG A 23 3.67 22.45 14.74
C ARG A 23 3.99 23.93 14.57
N GLN A 24 4.44 24.61 15.63
CA GLN A 24 4.84 26.01 15.58
C GLN A 24 6.01 26.21 14.62
N LYS A 25 7.11 25.47 14.81
CA LYS A 25 8.32 25.56 13.96
C LYS A 25 8.02 25.30 12.49
N ALA A 26 7.21 24.28 12.20
CA ALA A 26 6.78 23.99 10.84
C ALA A 26 5.90 25.11 10.25
N THR A 27 5.02 25.69 11.06
CA THR A 27 4.18 26.83 10.63
C THR A 27 5.01 28.08 10.40
N ASP A 28 6.03 28.33 11.22
CA ASP A 28 6.92 29.50 11.08
C ASP A 28 7.73 29.44 9.78
N TYR A 29 8.11 28.24 9.32
CA TYR A 29 8.68 28.06 7.99
C TYR A 29 7.68 28.44 6.89
N LEU A 30 6.45 27.93 6.96
CA LEU A 30 5.41 28.16 5.94
C LEU A 30 4.94 29.62 5.87
N LYS A 31 4.85 30.30 7.03
CA LYS A 31 4.49 31.72 7.13
C LYS A 31 5.42 32.63 6.31
N ARG A 32 6.70 32.28 6.16
CA ARG A 32 7.66 33.06 5.34
C ARG A 32 7.24 33.13 3.87
N PHE A 33 6.46 32.16 3.41
CA PHE A 33 5.96 32.05 2.04
C PHE A 33 4.46 32.29 1.94
N GLN A 34 3.82 32.83 3.01
CA GLN A 34 2.39 33.13 3.05
C GLN A 34 1.49 31.91 2.77
N VAL A 35 1.95 30.71 3.13
CA VAL A 35 1.18 29.47 3.01
C VAL A 35 0.98 28.83 4.38
N GLU A 36 -0.05 27.99 4.50
CA GLU A 36 -0.36 27.27 5.73
C GLU A 36 -0.68 25.79 5.48
N PHE A 37 -1.01 25.07 6.55
CA PHE A 37 -1.46 23.69 6.48
C PHE A 37 -2.95 23.64 6.14
N ASP A 38 -3.25 23.50 4.86
CA ASP A 38 -4.62 23.46 4.35
C ASP A 38 -5.27 22.07 4.51
N GLU A 39 -6.58 22.01 4.32
CA GLU A 39 -7.33 20.76 4.27
C GLU A 39 -6.81 19.81 3.18
N THR A 40 -6.34 20.36 2.06
CA THR A 40 -5.73 19.58 0.96
C THR A 40 -4.51 18.79 1.43
N VAL A 41 -3.69 19.37 2.32
CA VAL A 41 -2.50 18.70 2.86
C VAL A 41 -2.92 17.51 3.73
N THR A 42 -3.97 17.71 4.52
CA THR A 42 -4.54 16.67 5.40
C THR A 42 -5.18 15.56 4.58
N ALA A 43 -5.89 15.89 3.50
CA ALA A 43 -6.47 14.93 2.57
C ALA A 43 -5.39 14.08 1.90
N LEU A 44 -4.36 14.70 1.31
CA LEU A 44 -3.24 13.99 0.67
C LEU A 44 -2.54 13.02 1.64
N TYR A 45 -2.35 13.42 2.90
CA TYR A 45 -1.79 12.55 3.92
C TYR A 45 -2.71 11.36 4.26
N ASN A 46 -4.01 11.61 4.44
CA ASN A 46 -4.97 10.56 4.78
C ASN A 46 -5.20 9.57 3.64
N ASP A 47 -5.15 10.04 2.40
CA ASP A 47 -5.32 9.25 1.19
C ASP A 47 -4.06 8.48 0.77
N LYS A 48 -3.02 8.46 1.63
CA LYS A 48 -1.77 7.70 1.43
C LYS A 48 -1.02 8.09 0.13
N PHE A 49 -0.96 9.39 -0.20
CA PHE A 49 -0.19 9.88 -1.35
C PHE A 49 1.33 9.79 -1.16
N LEU A 50 1.80 9.63 0.07
CA LEU A 50 3.21 9.43 0.41
C LEU A 50 3.60 7.97 0.14
N LEU A 51 4.64 7.73 -0.66
CA LEU A 51 5.12 6.37 -0.94
C LEU A 51 6.01 5.84 0.19
N TYR A 52 6.92 6.69 0.67
CA TYR A 52 7.84 6.35 1.75
C TYR A 52 8.28 7.61 2.48
N LEU A 53 8.77 7.44 3.70
CA LEU A 53 9.43 8.48 4.47
C LEU A 53 10.73 7.90 5.02
N ARG A 54 11.86 8.46 4.58
CA ARG A 54 13.20 8.03 4.94
C ARG A 54 13.92 9.12 5.69
N LEU A 55 14.70 8.71 6.67
CA LEU A 55 15.49 9.60 7.50
C LEU A 55 16.97 9.27 7.38
N PHE A 56 17.78 10.32 7.39
CA PHE A 56 19.21 10.27 7.58
C PHE A 56 19.59 11.29 8.64
N SER A 57 20.21 10.84 9.72
CA SER A 57 20.63 11.72 10.81
C SER A 57 22.14 11.94 10.71
N SER A 58 22.55 13.20 10.54
CA SER A 58 23.96 13.64 10.60
C SER A 58 24.25 14.23 11.99
N GLU A 59 25.46 14.76 12.21
CA GLU A 59 25.81 15.43 13.47
C GLU A 59 25.02 16.74 13.67
N SER A 60 24.89 17.55 12.61
CA SER A 60 24.29 18.89 12.67
C SER A 60 22.86 18.97 12.14
N LEU A 61 22.54 18.16 11.13
CA LEU A 61 21.27 18.20 10.40
C LEU A 61 20.65 16.80 10.30
N ASP A 62 19.33 16.76 10.32
CA ASP A 62 18.54 15.59 9.95
C ASP A 62 17.94 15.81 8.57
N PHE A 63 18.06 14.82 7.69
CA PHE A 63 17.54 14.85 6.34
C PHE A 63 16.39 13.87 6.21
N VAL A 64 15.25 14.37 5.76
CA VAL A 64 14.08 13.59 5.38
C VAL A 64 14.04 13.51 3.86
N LYS A 65 13.90 12.30 3.34
CA LYS A 65 13.65 12.03 1.94
C LYS A 65 12.33 11.29 1.80
N SER A 66 11.46 11.78 0.93
CA SER A 66 10.15 11.19 0.68
C SER A 66 9.83 11.23 -0.81
N ALA A 67 8.88 10.42 -1.23
CA ALA A 67 8.25 10.55 -2.54
C ALA A 67 6.74 10.71 -2.36
N CYS A 68 6.14 11.63 -3.11
CA CYS A 68 4.71 11.92 -3.07
C CYS A 68 4.11 11.81 -4.48
N ARG A 69 2.96 11.14 -4.61
CA ARG A 69 2.27 11.02 -5.90
C ARG A 69 1.68 12.37 -6.34
N ALA A 70 1.67 12.59 -7.65
CA ALA A 70 0.91 13.68 -8.23
C ALA A 70 -0.60 13.41 -8.10
N GLU A 71 -1.35 14.38 -7.60
CA GLU A 71 -2.79 14.29 -7.36
C GLU A 71 -3.59 13.84 -8.60
N MET A 72 -3.34 14.48 -9.74
CA MET A 72 -4.07 14.19 -10.99
C MET A 72 -3.43 13.09 -11.83
N LYS A 73 -2.13 12.84 -11.68
CA LYS A 73 -1.36 11.92 -12.53
C LYS A 73 -0.70 10.86 -11.65
N LYS A 74 -1.48 9.88 -11.18
CA LYS A 74 -1.06 8.84 -10.22
C LYS A 74 0.19 8.03 -10.58
N LYS A 75 0.64 8.08 -11.84
CA LYS A 75 1.90 7.44 -12.31
C LYS A 75 3.15 8.30 -12.07
N ILE A 76 2.98 9.58 -11.78
CA ILE A 76 4.07 10.52 -11.54
C ILE A 76 4.27 10.63 -10.04
N ASN A 77 5.53 10.48 -9.63
CA ASN A 77 5.97 10.66 -8.26
C ASN A 77 6.95 11.82 -8.24
N TYR A 78 6.82 12.70 -7.26
CA TYR A 78 7.77 13.78 -6.99
C TYR A 78 8.56 13.43 -5.75
N VAL A 79 9.89 13.41 -5.88
CA VAL A 79 10.77 13.31 -4.71
C VAL A 79 10.76 14.64 -3.96
N VAL A 80 10.73 14.54 -2.64
CA VAL A 80 10.75 15.65 -1.70
C VAL A 80 11.88 15.41 -0.72
N ASP A 81 12.78 16.38 -0.62
CA ASP A 81 13.89 16.36 0.31
C ASP A 81 13.75 17.55 1.28
N ILE A 82 13.85 17.29 2.57
CA ILE A 82 13.73 18.31 3.62
C ILE A 82 14.89 18.12 4.59
N SER A 83 15.53 19.22 4.96
CA SER A 83 16.57 19.24 5.99
C SER A 83 16.07 19.99 7.23
N PHE A 84 16.37 19.42 8.38
CA PHE A 84 16.04 19.95 9.69
C PHE A 84 17.32 20.17 10.49
N THR A 85 17.36 21.23 11.26
CA THR A 85 18.30 21.33 12.38
C THR A 85 17.90 20.35 13.49
N LYS A 86 18.84 19.90 14.32
CA LYS A 86 18.55 19.07 15.52
C LYS A 86 17.46 19.61 16.44
N HIS A 87 17.22 20.92 16.41
CA HIS A 87 16.14 21.58 17.15
C HIS A 87 14.75 21.48 16.48
N GLY A 88 14.64 20.80 15.33
CA GLY A 88 13.40 20.64 14.58
C GLY A 88 13.00 21.86 13.74
N ILE A 89 13.98 22.74 13.41
CA ILE A 89 13.76 23.90 12.54
C ILE A 89 14.04 23.48 11.09
N VAL A 90 13.13 23.82 10.16
CA VAL A 90 13.33 23.56 8.73
C VAL A 90 14.44 24.47 8.21
N HIS A 91 15.50 23.87 7.66
CA HIS A 91 16.64 24.59 7.10
C HIS A 91 16.42 24.86 5.60
N GLU A 92 16.30 23.79 4.81
CA GLU A 92 15.99 23.82 3.38
C GLU A 92 14.96 22.74 3.05
N ALA A 93 14.12 22.99 2.04
CA ALA A 93 13.18 22.01 1.50
C ALA A 93 13.13 22.12 -0.02
N GLN A 94 13.10 20.98 -0.71
CA GLN A 94 13.07 20.90 -2.16
C GLN A 94 12.07 19.83 -2.60
N CYS A 95 11.39 20.07 -3.72
CA CYS A 95 10.53 19.09 -4.37
C CYS A 95 10.76 19.14 -5.88
N GLU A 96 10.69 17.98 -6.55
CA GLU A 96 10.84 17.89 -8.00
C GLU A 96 9.67 18.47 -8.81
N CYS A 97 8.57 18.88 -8.15
CA CYS A 97 7.48 19.54 -8.87
C CYS A 97 7.85 20.99 -9.20
N GLY A 98 7.33 21.52 -10.31
CA GLY A 98 7.67 22.89 -10.75
C GLY A 98 7.32 24.00 -9.74
N ALA A 99 6.41 23.75 -8.80
CA ALA A 99 6.08 24.70 -7.73
C ALA A 99 6.97 24.57 -6.48
N GLY A 100 7.79 23.52 -6.38
CA GLY A 100 8.65 23.23 -5.24
C GLY A 100 10.13 23.15 -5.60
N GLU A 101 10.49 23.55 -6.82
CA GLU A 101 11.85 23.59 -7.30
C GLU A 101 12.67 24.64 -6.52
N GLY A 102 13.90 24.28 -6.15
CA GLY A 102 14.81 25.13 -5.38
C GLY A 102 14.86 24.81 -3.87
N PRO A 103 15.71 25.53 -3.11
CA PRO A 103 16.00 25.24 -1.70
C PRO A 103 14.90 25.67 -0.71
N PHE A 104 13.91 26.43 -1.20
CA PHE A 104 12.81 27.00 -0.41
C PHE A 104 11.44 26.56 -0.95
N GLY A 105 11.34 25.30 -1.35
CA GLY A 105 10.10 24.70 -1.84
C GLY A 105 9.02 24.70 -0.78
N HIS A 106 7.85 25.24 -1.13
CA HIS A 106 6.68 25.36 -0.24
C HIS A 106 5.40 24.79 -0.91
N CYS A 107 5.59 23.94 -1.92
CA CYS A 107 4.51 23.31 -2.64
C CYS A 107 3.69 22.38 -1.73
N LYS A 108 2.52 21.94 -2.22
CA LYS A 108 1.65 21.02 -1.47
C LYS A 108 2.36 19.73 -1.04
N HIS A 109 3.28 19.19 -1.85
CA HIS A 109 4.02 17.97 -1.50
C HIS A 109 4.96 18.18 -0.31
N VAL A 110 5.70 19.30 -0.26
CA VAL A 110 6.55 19.65 0.88
C VAL A 110 5.70 19.80 2.14
N ARG A 111 4.57 20.49 2.04
CA ARG A 111 3.62 20.65 3.16
C ARG A 111 3.08 19.30 3.65
N THR A 112 2.78 18.36 2.75
CA THR A 112 2.36 17.00 3.12
C THR A 112 3.45 16.22 3.84
N VAL A 113 4.71 16.31 3.39
CA VAL A 113 5.83 15.66 4.08
C VAL A 113 6.08 16.28 5.46
N LEU A 114 6.01 17.60 5.59
CA LEU A 114 6.10 18.27 6.90
C LEU A 114 4.96 17.83 7.84
N TYR A 115 3.75 17.72 7.32
CA TYR A 115 2.60 17.23 8.09
C TYR A 115 2.78 15.77 8.53
N ALA A 116 3.34 14.92 7.67
CA ALA A 116 3.68 13.55 8.01
C ALA A 116 4.74 13.47 9.11
N CYS A 117 5.78 14.31 9.04
CA CYS A 117 6.80 14.41 10.09
C CYS A 117 6.18 14.82 11.44
N LEU A 118 5.28 15.80 11.45
CA LEU A 118 4.55 16.22 12.66
C LEU A 118 3.68 15.09 13.25
N LYS A 119 3.09 14.25 12.40
CA LYS A 119 2.32 13.08 12.83
C LYS A 119 3.22 11.97 13.35
N PHE A 120 4.35 11.73 12.70
CA PHE A 120 5.33 10.75 13.13
C PHE A 120 5.85 11.04 14.53
N VAL A 121 6.27 12.27 14.82
CA VAL A 121 6.75 12.65 16.17
C VAL A 121 5.69 12.42 17.25
N LYS A 122 4.40 12.60 16.92
CA LYS A 122 3.30 12.47 17.88
C LYS A 122 2.82 11.03 18.09
N THR A 123 2.81 10.22 17.03
CA THR A 123 2.16 8.91 17.02
C THR A 123 3.14 7.75 16.86
N GLY A 124 4.36 8.01 16.38
CA GLY A 124 5.35 6.97 16.07
C GLY A 124 5.05 6.16 14.80
N ASP A 125 4.07 6.62 14.00
CA ASP A 125 3.62 5.94 12.78
C ASP A 125 3.31 6.96 11.66
N VAL A 126 3.41 6.50 10.41
CA VAL A 126 3.24 7.31 9.19
C VAL A 126 2.31 6.61 8.21
N LYS A 127 1.30 7.34 7.72
CA LYS A 127 0.44 6.84 6.64
C LYS A 127 1.17 6.94 5.30
N VAL A 128 1.72 5.81 4.86
CA VAL A 128 2.29 5.64 3.51
C VAL A 128 1.41 4.74 2.64
N GLU A 129 1.67 4.74 1.34
CA GLU A 129 1.03 3.86 0.37
C GLU A 129 1.19 2.40 0.82
N SER A 130 0.10 1.65 0.73
CA SER A 130 0.11 0.26 1.16
C SER A 130 0.93 -0.61 0.21
N SER A 131 1.82 -1.43 0.78
CA SER A 131 2.53 -2.45 -0.01
C SER A 131 1.57 -3.56 -0.44
N CYS A 132 1.86 -4.25 -1.54
CA CYS A 132 1.03 -5.36 -2.02
C CYS A 132 0.97 -6.56 -1.04
N THR A 133 1.87 -6.59 -0.07
CA THR A 133 1.97 -7.60 0.99
C THR A 133 1.28 -7.18 2.30
N GLU A 134 0.90 -5.90 2.44
CA GLU A 134 0.19 -5.41 3.64
C GLU A 134 -1.23 -5.96 3.70
N GLN A 135 -1.84 -6.21 2.54
CA GLN A 135 -3.11 -6.92 2.44
C GLN A 135 -2.84 -8.39 2.12
N LEU A 136 -3.31 -9.28 3.00
CA LEU A 136 -3.33 -10.73 2.75
C LEU A 136 -3.97 -11.01 1.38
N GLN A 137 -3.19 -11.58 0.47
CA GLN A 137 -3.68 -11.91 -0.86
C GLN A 137 -4.87 -12.85 -0.77
N ALA A 138 -6.04 -12.41 -1.23
CA ALA A 138 -7.29 -13.16 -1.11
C ALA A 138 -7.44 -14.28 -2.16
N PHE A 139 -6.34 -14.81 -2.71
CA PHE A 139 -6.36 -15.85 -3.75
C PHE A 139 -7.12 -17.12 -3.34
N HIS A 140 -7.33 -17.35 -2.04
CA HIS A 140 -8.01 -18.55 -1.53
C HIS A 140 -9.36 -18.28 -0.87
N ARG A 141 -9.95 -17.10 -1.08
CA ARG A 141 -11.32 -16.86 -0.64
C ARG A 141 -12.27 -17.48 -1.66
N ALA A 142 -12.70 -18.71 -1.40
CA ALA A 142 -13.75 -19.36 -2.17
C ALA A 142 -14.94 -18.39 -2.28
N LYS A 143 -15.32 -18.02 -3.51
CA LYS A 143 -16.50 -17.19 -3.73
C LYS A 143 -17.69 -17.90 -3.10
N LYS A 144 -18.51 -17.17 -2.34
CA LYS A 144 -19.72 -17.74 -1.75
C LYS A 144 -20.59 -18.27 -2.89
N HIS A 145 -20.67 -19.59 -3.00
CA HIS A 145 -21.50 -20.23 -4.02
C HIS A 145 -22.96 -20.03 -3.63
N THR A 146 -23.69 -19.22 -4.39
CA THR A 146 -25.13 -18.95 -4.20
C THR A 146 -26.03 -19.98 -4.88
N GLY A 147 -25.46 -20.94 -5.62
CA GLY A 147 -26.22 -22.02 -6.23
C GLY A 147 -26.56 -23.13 -5.22
N SER A 148 -27.77 -23.67 -5.33
CA SER A 148 -28.12 -24.92 -4.67
C SER A 148 -27.24 -26.07 -5.18
N PRO A 149 -26.92 -27.09 -4.37
CA PRO A 149 -26.20 -28.26 -4.82
C PRO A 149 -26.93 -28.92 -6.00
N LEU A 150 -26.25 -29.02 -7.16
CA LEU A 150 -26.76 -29.76 -8.32
C LEU A 150 -26.34 -31.23 -8.19
N LYS A 151 -27.27 -32.15 -8.45
CA LYS A 151 -26.92 -33.57 -8.55
C LYS A 151 -26.17 -33.80 -9.87
N ALA A 152 -25.25 -34.76 -9.88
CA ALA A 152 -24.41 -35.04 -11.06
C ALA A 152 -25.20 -35.28 -12.36
N ARG A 153 -26.40 -35.88 -12.25
CA ARG A 153 -27.32 -36.12 -13.37
C ARG A 153 -27.91 -34.86 -14.00
N ASP A 154 -27.92 -33.75 -13.27
CA ASP A 154 -28.52 -32.47 -13.67
C ASP A 154 -27.43 -31.49 -14.20
N LEU A 155 -26.17 -31.94 -14.30
CA LEU A 155 -25.08 -31.18 -14.91
C LEU A 155 -25.14 -31.35 -16.43
N ASN A 156 -25.47 -30.28 -17.15
CA ASN A 156 -25.32 -30.23 -18.61
C ASN A 156 -23.83 -30.16 -18.97
N MET A 157 -23.17 -31.33 -19.07
CA MET A 157 -21.81 -31.43 -19.58
C MET A 157 -21.81 -31.24 -21.10
N VAL A 158 -21.38 -30.07 -21.56
CA VAL A 158 -21.16 -29.81 -22.99
C VAL A 158 -19.92 -30.61 -23.43
N GLY A 159 -20.15 -31.74 -24.11
CA GLY A 159 -19.08 -32.53 -24.73
C GLY A 159 -19.28 -34.05 -24.71
N THR A 160 -20.13 -34.59 -23.84
CA THR A 160 -20.41 -36.03 -23.82
C THR A 160 -21.69 -36.33 -24.57
N LYS A 161 -21.56 -36.81 -25.80
CA LYS A 161 -22.60 -37.65 -26.41
C LYS A 161 -22.77 -38.84 -25.47
N PHE A 162 -23.89 -38.92 -24.75
CA PHE A 162 -24.28 -40.16 -24.08
C PHE A 162 -24.49 -41.21 -25.16
N VAL A 163 -23.46 -42.04 -25.39
CA VAL A 163 -23.65 -43.28 -26.11
C VAL A 163 -24.41 -44.18 -25.16
N THR A 164 -25.71 -44.27 -25.36
CA THR A 164 -26.51 -45.36 -24.79
C THR A 164 -25.87 -46.66 -25.25
N LEU A 165 -25.34 -47.45 -24.29
CA LEU A 165 -24.83 -48.81 -24.45
C LEU A 165 -25.98 -49.79 -24.81
N ARG A 166 -26.71 -49.50 -25.89
CA ARG A 166 -27.81 -50.33 -26.40
C ARG A 166 -27.65 -50.74 -27.85
N THR A 167 -26.56 -50.36 -28.53
CA THR A 167 -26.42 -50.63 -29.97
C THR A 167 -25.13 -51.33 -30.39
N LEU A 168 -24.34 -51.88 -29.47
CA LEU A 168 -23.22 -52.74 -29.83
C LEU A 168 -23.21 -53.96 -28.92
N ILE A 169 -23.25 -55.15 -29.56
CA ILE A 169 -23.26 -56.51 -29.03
C ILE A 169 -24.68 -57.11 -28.90
N PRO A 170 -25.20 -57.82 -29.93
CA PRO A 170 -26.11 -58.91 -29.68
C PRO A 170 -25.29 -60.05 -29.04
N ASP A 171 -25.82 -60.60 -27.96
CA ASP A 171 -25.31 -61.81 -27.29
C ASP A 171 -24.00 -61.67 -26.50
N LEU A 172 -24.10 -61.26 -25.22
CA LEU A 172 -23.59 -62.07 -24.11
C LEU A 172 -24.06 -61.54 -22.74
N PHE A 173 -24.78 -62.40 -22.03
CA PHE A 173 -24.89 -62.54 -20.57
C PHE A 173 -25.15 -61.29 -19.69
N ILE A 174 -26.37 -61.28 -19.15
CA ILE A 174 -26.76 -60.54 -17.95
C ILE A 174 -25.93 -61.08 -16.77
N PHE A 175 -25.11 -60.21 -16.16
CA PHE A 175 -24.70 -60.35 -14.77
C PHE A 175 -25.15 -59.09 -14.04
N GLU A 176 -26.22 -59.22 -13.26
CA GLU A 176 -26.49 -58.25 -12.20
C GLU A 176 -25.40 -58.38 -11.13
N MET A 177 -24.68 -57.29 -10.85
CA MET A 177 -24.05 -57.10 -9.55
C MET A 177 -24.19 -55.64 -9.11
N PRO A 178 -24.60 -55.39 -7.86
CA PRO A 178 -24.79 -54.04 -7.34
C PRO A 178 -23.43 -53.48 -6.94
N LEU A 179 -22.97 -52.41 -7.61
CA LEU A 179 -21.84 -51.65 -7.09
C LEU A 179 -22.34 -50.66 -6.02
N ILE A 180 -22.39 -51.17 -4.79
CA ILE A 180 -22.57 -50.40 -3.57
C ILE A 180 -21.33 -49.52 -3.40
N ILE A 181 -21.43 -48.23 -3.72
CA ILE A 181 -20.41 -47.25 -3.30
C ILE A 181 -20.73 -46.89 -1.84
N ARG A 182 -20.11 -47.62 -0.91
CA ARG A 182 -20.10 -47.28 0.51
C ARG A 182 -19.37 -45.94 0.70
N THR A 183 -20.09 -44.98 1.26
CA THR A 183 -19.52 -43.82 1.94
C THR A 183 -18.74 -44.29 3.17
N THR A 184 -17.43 -44.03 3.21
CA THR A 184 -16.68 -44.02 4.47
C THR A 184 -16.20 -42.60 4.73
N PHE A 185 -16.93 -41.92 5.61
CA PHE A 185 -16.40 -40.84 6.44
C PHE A 185 -15.24 -41.39 7.26
N THR A 186 -14.05 -40.83 7.11
CA THR A 186 -13.00 -40.93 8.13
C THR A 186 -12.81 -39.54 8.72
N THR A 187 -13.43 -39.34 9.88
CA THR A 187 -13.00 -38.35 10.87
C THR A 187 -11.65 -38.80 11.40
N ARG A 188 -10.65 -37.91 11.38
CA ARG A 188 -9.50 -37.98 12.29
C ARG A 188 -9.47 -36.71 13.11
N ALA A 189 -9.36 -36.94 14.41
CA ALA A 189 -9.17 -35.96 15.47
C ALA A 189 -7.82 -35.24 15.35
#